data_AF-A0A0C3DMG2-F1
#
_entry.id   AF-A0A0C3DMG2-F1
#
_cell.length_a   1.000
_cell.length_b   1.000
_cell.length_c   1.000
_cell.angle_alpha   90.00
_cell.angle_beta   90.00
_cell.angle_gamma   90.00
#
_symmetry.space_group_name_H-M   'P 1'
#
loop_
_entity.id
_entity.type
_entity.pdbx_description
1 polymer ?
#
loop_
_entity_poly.entity_id
_entity_poly.type
_entity_poly.pdbx_seq_one_letter_code
_entity_poly.pdbx_strand_id
1 'polypeptide(L)'
;MHTFWCLGLILALSDITVLGCGTPEHGAFTISSQQELDAQFQNCTAIQYPIYIASNYTGSFVLPNTTTWISWLQTESWIPQLGTFEPSIPNLTSVVGEGVTWIDSGLFIGNAPSVVSVAFPNLSHSFAVIIEGLGEHVVLDFPSLVSVNDSLTVSGNISSVDFPLLTGPLDFATYGDGVSINMSTGQPGGDKEYPLVNITFPSLEKASAHLYAEP
;
A
#
# COMPACT_ATOMS: atom_id res chain seq x y z
N MET A 1 -43.10 -50.06 -10.30
CA MET A 1 -41.88 -49.64 -11.04
C MET A 1 -42.33 -48.49 -11.94
N HIS A 2 -41.91 -47.24 -11.81
CA HIS A 2 -40.63 -46.69 -11.37
C HIS A 2 -40.83 -45.36 -10.62
N THR A 3 -40.08 -45.21 -9.53
CA THR A 3 -39.79 -43.95 -8.84
C THR A 3 -38.71 -43.19 -9.62
N PHE A 4 -38.99 -41.97 -10.06
CA PHE A 4 -37.98 -41.02 -10.50
C PHE A 4 -37.72 -40.02 -9.37
N TRP A 5 -36.58 -40.16 -8.71
CA TRP A 5 -36.04 -39.17 -7.78
C TRP A 5 -35.24 -38.15 -8.60
N CYS A 6 -35.71 -36.91 -8.68
CA CYS A 6 -34.85 -35.78 -9.05
C CYS A 6 -34.25 -35.22 -7.76
N LEU A 7 -33.03 -35.65 -7.43
CA LEU A 7 -32.16 -34.93 -6.48
C LEU A 7 -31.69 -33.65 -7.17
N GLY A 8 -32.37 -32.54 -6.88
CA GLY A 8 -31.90 -31.21 -7.24
C GLY A 8 -30.71 -30.82 -6.35
N LEU A 9 -29.53 -30.74 -6.94
CA LEU A 9 -28.34 -30.14 -6.33
C LEU A 9 -28.60 -28.63 -6.18
N ILE A 10 -28.88 -28.17 -4.95
CA ILE A 10 -28.95 -26.74 -4.66
C ILE A 10 -27.50 -26.26 -4.51
N LEU A 11 -26.99 -25.56 -5.51
CA LEU A 11 -25.77 -24.76 -5.37
C LEU A 11 -26.09 -23.60 -4.43
N ALA A 12 -25.67 -23.71 -3.17
CA ALA A 12 -25.61 -22.56 -2.28
C ALA A 12 -24.54 -21.62 -2.84
N LEU A 13 -24.97 -20.60 -3.58
CA LEU A 13 -24.18 -19.39 -3.78
C LEU A 13 -24.09 -18.76 -2.38
N SER A 14 -23.01 -19.03 -1.65
CA SER A 14 -22.68 -18.23 -0.48
C SER A 14 -22.34 -16.85 -1.02
N ASP A 15 -23.30 -15.93 -0.94
CA ASP A 15 -23.04 -14.52 -1.08
C ASP A 15 -21.81 -14.22 -0.21
N ILE A 16 -20.72 -13.74 -0.83
CA ILE A 16 -19.59 -13.19 -0.10
C ILE A 16 -20.14 -11.90 0.51
N THR A 17 -20.77 -12.02 1.69
CA THR A 17 -21.10 -10.87 2.51
C THR A 17 -19.76 -10.26 2.91
N VAL A 18 -19.39 -9.18 2.23
CA VAL A 18 -18.29 -8.32 2.63
C VAL A 18 -18.60 -7.86 4.04
N LEU A 19 -17.94 -8.45 5.04
CA LEU A 19 -18.10 -8.01 6.41
C LEU A 19 -17.29 -6.73 6.56
N GLY A 20 -17.99 -5.61 6.46
CA GLY A 20 -17.43 -4.31 6.77
C GLY A 20 -17.01 -4.27 8.23
N CYS A 21 -15.82 -3.74 8.49
CA CYS A 21 -15.38 -3.48 9.85
C CYS A 21 -16.26 -2.41 10.50
N GLY A 22 -16.18 -2.32 11.84
CA GLY A 22 -16.89 -1.30 12.61
C GLY A 22 -16.65 0.13 12.10
N THR A 23 -17.33 1.10 12.70
CA THR A 23 -17.13 2.52 12.37
C THR A 23 -16.17 3.16 13.37
N PRO A 24 -15.10 3.84 12.92
CA PRO A 24 -14.24 4.59 13.81
C PRO A 24 -14.94 5.85 14.35
N GLU A 25 -14.55 6.31 15.54
CA GLU A 25 -15.12 7.52 16.17
C GLU A 25 -14.77 8.81 15.40
N HIS A 26 -13.64 8.82 14.69
CA HIS A 26 -13.10 9.99 14.01
C HIS A 26 -12.90 9.80 12.50
N GLY A 27 -13.64 8.87 11.90
CA GLY A 27 -13.56 8.62 10.46
C GLY A 27 -12.31 7.86 10.00
N ALA A 28 -11.39 7.52 10.91
CA ALA A 28 -10.22 6.68 10.67
C ALA A 28 -9.89 5.83 11.90
N PHE A 29 -9.28 4.66 11.69
CA PHE A 29 -8.73 3.82 12.75
C PHE A 29 -7.29 4.21 13.02
N THR A 30 -6.94 4.52 14.26
CA THR A 30 -5.55 4.70 14.66
C THR A 30 -5.12 3.47 15.45
N ILE A 31 -4.18 2.70 14.90
CA ILE A 31 -3.74 1.42 15.44
C ILE A 31 -2.39 1.58 16.11
N SER A 32 -2.32 1.27 17.41
CA SER A 32 -1.12 1.42 18.24
C SER A 32 -0.40 0.12 18.55
N SER A 33 -1.02 -1.03 18.27
CA SER A 33 -0.44 -2.35 18.49
C SER A 33 -1.04 -3.42 17.58
N GLN A 34 -0.32 -4.52 17.36
CA GLN A 34 -0.83 -5.68 16.61
C GLN A 34 -2.07 -6.30 17.29
N GLN A 35 -2.10 -6.32 18.63
CA GLN A 35 -3.25 -6.85 19.38
C GLN A 35 -4.53 -6.05 19.11
N GLU A 36 -4.42 -4.72 19.03
CA GLU A 36 -5.53 -3.84 18.67
C GLU A 36 -5.98 -4.08 17.23
N LEU A 37 -5.03 -4.19 16.29
CA LEU A 37 -5.32 -4.51 14.89
C LEU A 37 -6.10 -5.82 14.76
N ASP A 38 -5.61 -6.87 15.42
CA ASP A 38 -6.22 -8.19 15.41
C ASP A 38 -7.63 -8.12 16.00
N ALA A 39 -7.79 -7.53 17.19
CA ALA A 39 -9.10 -7.40 17.84
C ALA A 39 -10.12 -6.62 16.98
N GLN A 40 -9.65 -5.60 16.27
CA GLN A 40 -10.50 -4.76 15.43
C GLN A 40 -10.89 -5.43 14.11
N PHE A 41 -10.01 -6.26 13.52
CA PHE A 41 -10.14 -6.70 12.13
C PHE A 41 -10.11 -8.22 11.91
N GLN A 42 -10.07 -9.06 12.95
CA GLN A 42 -9.91 -10.53 12.85
C GLN A 42 -10.87 -11.25 11.90
N ASN A 43 -12.07 -10.69 11.67
CA ASN A 43 -13.09 -11.28 10.78
C ASN A 43 -13.49 -10.34 9.63
N CYS A 44 -12.77 -9.25 9.46
CA CYS A 44 -13.05 -8.29 8.42
C CYS A 44 -12.54 -8.78 7.07
N THR A 45 -13.34 -8.55 6.04
CA THR A 45 -12.91 -8.71 4.64
C THR A 45 -12.71 -7.38 3.94
N ALA A 46 -13.31 -6.30 4.45
CA ALA A 46 -13.17 -4.95 3.90
C ALA A 46 -13.09 -3.88 4.99
N ILE A 47 -12.08 -3.01 4.88
CA ILE A 47 -11.87 -1.87 5.78
C ILE A 47 -12.17 -0.57 5.02
N GLN A 48 -13.37 -0.03 5.21
CA GLN A 48 -13.89 1.16 4.49
C GLN A 48 -13.33 2.49 4.96
N TYR A 49 -12.69 2.49 6.12
CA TYR A 49 -12.13 3.70 6.70
C TYR A 49 -10.60 3.64 6.64
N PRO A 50 -9.93 4.80 6.56
CA PRO A 50 -8.48 4.86 6.65
C PRO A 50 -7.93 4.19 7.91
N ILE A 51 -6.79 3.54 7.76
CA ILE A 51 -6.01 2.96 8.85
C ILE A 51 -4.73 3.77 9.00
N TYR A 52 -4.52 4.32 10.19
CA TYR A 52 -3.34 5.06 10.58
C TYR A 52 -2.52 4.21 11.53
N ILE A 53 -1.28 3.93 11.17
CA ILE A 53 -0.33 3.29 12.08
C ILE A 53 0.16 4.38 13.04
N ALA A 54 -0.12 4.24 14.33
CA ALA A 54 0.24 5.26 15.31
C ALA A 54 1.77 5.39 15.46
N SER A 55 2.25 6.59 15.75
CA SER A 55 3.69 6.89 15.94
C SER A 55 4.38 6.07 17.04
N ASN A 56 3.63 5.52 17.99
CA ASN A 56 4.13 4.65 19.04
C ASN A 56 4.06 3.15 18.71
N TYR A 57 3.61 2.77 17.51
CA TYR A 57 3.57 1.38 17.08
C TYR A 57 4.98 0.78 17.06
N THR A 58 5.11 -0.47 17.49
CA THR A 58 6.38 -1.19 17.53
C THR A 58 6.27 -2.56 16.87
N GLY A 59 7.34 -3.02 16.25
CA GLY A 59 7.41 -4.34 15.63
C GLY A 59 6.78 -4.36 14.24
N SER A 60 6.18 -5.50 13.88
CA SER A 60 5.57 -5.72 12.57
C SER A 60 4.11 -5.32 12.57
N PHE A 61 3.65 -4.68 11.51
CA PHE A 61 2.24 -4.41 11.23
C PHE A 61 1.74 -5.43 10.21
N VAL A 62 0.90 -6.37 10.64
CA VAL A 62 0.44 -7.49 9.80
C VAL A 62 -1.08 -7.45 9.72
N LEU A 63 -1.63 -7.06 8.57
CA LEU A 63 -3.07 -7.10 8.36
C LEU A 63 -3.60 -8.55 8.39
N PRO A 64 -4.77 -8.80 8.98
CA PRO A 64 -5.38 -10.13 8.96
C PRO A 64 -5.58 -10.63 7.53
N ASN A 65 -5.23 -11.89 7.26
CA ASN A 65 -5.30 -12.50 5.92
C ASN A 65 -6.72 -12.56 5.32
N THR A 66 -7.76 -12.34 6.13
CA THR A 66 -9.14 -12.21 5.64
C THR A 66 -9.38 -10.88 4.94
N THR A 67 -8.54 -9.87 5.17
CA THR A 67 -8.73 -8.50 4.68
C THR A 67 -8.34 -8.42 3.21
N THR A 68 -9.32 -8.35 2.32
CA THR A 68 -9.09 -8.32 0.87
C THR A 68 -9.09 -6.92 0.27
N TRP A 69 -9.78 -5.98 0.92
CA TRP A 69 -9.96 -4.62 0.43
C TRP A 69 -9.79 -3.61 1.57
N ILE A 70 -9.05 -2.54 1.31
CA ILE A 70 -8.87 -1.43 2.25
C ILE A 70 -9.04 -0.09 1.51
N SER A 71 -9.53 0.93 2.21
CA SER A 71 -9.59 2.29 1.66
C SER A 71 -8.19 2.93 1.63
N TRP A 72 -7.64 3.22 2.81
CA TRP A 72 -6.33 3.83 3.01
C TRP A 72 -5.54 3.08 4.07
N LEU A 73 -4.22 2.95 3.86
CA LEU A 73 -3.27 2.58 4.90
C LEU A 73 -2.13 3.59 4.90
N GLN A 74 -1.91 4.26 6.03
CA GLN A 74 -0.83 5.24 6.16
C GLN A 74 -0.09 5.18 7.49
N THR A 75 1.24 5.36 7.45
CA THR A 75 2.05 5.65 8.64
C THR A 75 2.12 7.14 8.96
N GLU A 76 1.77 7.99 8.00
CA GLU A 76 1.84 9.44 8.15
C GLU A 76 0.43 10.01 8.15
N SER A 77 0.09 10.77 9.17
CA SER A 77 -1.07 11.66 9.13
C SER A 77 -0.57 13.10 9.04
N TRP A 78 -1.08 13.85 8.07
CA TRP A 78 -0.98 15.31 8.12
C TRP A 78 -1.60 15.79 9.43
N ILE A 79 -0.91 16.66 10.18
CA ILE A 79 -1.44 17.34 11.36
C ILE A 79 -1.75 18.78 10.95
N PRO A 80 -3.01 19.11 10.57
CA PRO A 80 -3.38 20.45 10.12
C PRO A 80 -3.06 21.54 11.15
N GLN A 81 -3.08 21.17 12.43
CA GLN A 81 -2.87 22.07 13.57
C GLN A 81 -1.41 22.50 13.71
N LEU A 82 -0.47 21.67 13.25
CA LEU A 82 0.97 21.94 13.33
C LEU A 82 1.55 22.39 11.99
N GLY A 83 0.81 22.20 10.89
CA GLY A 83 1.34 22.42 9.55
C GLY A 83 2.50 21.48 9.24
N THR A 84 2.52 20.31 9.89
CA THR A 84 3.54 19.28 9.73
C THR A 84 2.88 17.92 9.61
N PHE A 85 3.63 16.98 9.04
CA PHE A 85 3.29 15.58 9.13
C PHE A 85 3.55 15.01 10.54
N GLU A 86 2.91 13.88 10.84
CA GLU A 86 3.07 13.15 12.11
C GLU A 86 4.55 12.77 12.39
N PRO A 87 4.93 12.64 13.67
CA PRO A 87 6.29 12.26 14.03
C PRO A 87 6.63 10.88 13.50
N SER A 88 7.92 10.68 13.18
CA SER A 88 8.48 9.40 12.74
C SER A 88 7.99 8.22 13.58
N ILE A 89 7.82 7.05 12.94
CA ILE A 89 7.51 5.77 13.59
C ILE A 89 8.79 4.93 13.68
N PRO A 90 9.72 5.23 14.62
CA PRO A 90 11.07 4.67 14.59
C PRO A 90 11.12 3.19 14.94
N ASN A 91 10.05 2.60 15.45
CA ASN A 91 10.04 1.21 15.92
C ASN A 91 9.19 0.28 15.04
N LEU A 92 8.61 0.79 13.95
CA LEU A 92 7.97 -0.04 12.93
C LEU A 92 9.05 -0.74 12.11
N THR A 93 8.92 -2.06 11.96
CA THR A 93 9.95 -2.91 11.33
C THR A 93 9.50 -3.52 10.01
N SER A 94 8.20 -3.78 9.86
CA SER A 94 7.63 -4.27 8.61
C SER A 94 6.14 -3.94 8.50
N VAL A 95 5.66 -3.90 7.26
CA VAL A 95 4.23 -3.73 6.93
C VAL A 95 3.83 -4.82 5.95
N VAL A 96 2.86 -5.66 6.33
CA VAL A 96 2.49 -6.86 5.57
C VAL A 96 0.97 -6.93 5.40
N GLY A 97 0.52 -7.18 4.17
CA GLY A 97 -0.88 -7.42 3.84
C GLY A 97 -1.04 -8.59 2.89
N GLU A 98 -0.86 -9.82 3.38
CA GLU A 98 -0.94 -11.02 2.54
C GLU A 98 -2.32 -11.23 1.91
N GLY A 99 -3.40 -10.93 2.64
CA GLY A 99 -4.77 -11.07 2.15
C GLY A 99 -5.23 -9.95 1.22
N VAL A 100 -4.51 -8.82 1.20
CA VAL A 100 -4.97 -7.59 0.56
C VAL A 100 -4.80 -7.71 -0.95
N THR A 101 -5.90 -7.52 -1.68
CA THR A 101 -5.94 -7.59 -3.14
C THR A 101 -6.21 -6.25 -3.80
N TRP A 102 -6.81 -5.31 -3.05
CA TRP A 102 -7.23 -4.00 -3.53
C TRP A 102 -7.04 -2.92 -2.46
N ILE A 103 -6.46 -1.80 -2.86
CA ILE A 103 -6.37 -0.58 -2.06
C ILE A 103 -7.08 0.54 -2.82
N ASP A 104 -8.22 0.98 -2.32
CA ASP A 104 -9.12 1.84 -3.07
C ASP A 104 -8.59 3.26 -3.25
N SER A 105 -7.81 3.74 -2.29
CA SER A 105 -7.44 5.14 -2.25
C SER A 105 -5.94 5.37 -2.04
N GLY A 106 -5.25 4.63 -1.18
CA GLY A 106 -3.80 4.80 -1.08
C GLY A 106 -3.10 3.91 -0.07
N LEU A 107 -1.89 3.51 -0.43
CA LEU A 107 -0.89 2.94 0.46
C LEU A 107 0.22 3.98 0.64
N PHE A 108 0.36 4.51 1.85
CA PHE A 108 1.40 5.47 2.18
C PHE A 108 2.26 4.94 3.33
N ILE A 109 3.50 4.53 3.06
CA ILE A 109 4.41 4.09 4.12
C ILE A 109 5.63 5.01 4.10
N GLY A 110 5.67 5.94 5.05
CA GLY A 110 6.84 6.78 5.24
C GLY A 110 7.15 7.21 6.67
N ASN A 111 8.27 7.94 6.79
CA ASN A 111 8.87 8.37 8.06
C ASN A 111 9.12 7.22 9.07
N ALA A 112 9.44 6.03 8.56
CA ALA A 112 9.61 4.81 9.36
C ALA A 112 11.01 4.21 9.14
N PRO A 113 12.05 4.77 9.79
CA PRO A 113 13.46 4.47 9.49
C PRO A 113 13.91 3.06 9.86
N SER A 114 13.15 2.33 10.68
CA SER A 114 13.47 0.93 11.04
C SER A 114 12.75 -0.10 10.18
N VAL A 115 11.94 0.33 9.21
CA VAL A 115 11.26 -0.59 8.29
C VAL A 115 12.29 -1.20 7.37
N VAL A 116 12.33 -2.52 7.33
CA VAL A 116 13.19 -3.31 6.44
C VAL A 116 12.41 -4.05 5.36
N SER A 117 11.08 -4.13 5.49
CA SER A 117 10.24 -4.77 4.47
C SER A 117 8.82 -4.20 4.42
N VAL A 118 8.29 -4.08 3.20
CA VAL A 118 6.88 -3.81 2.92
C VAL A 118 6.39 -4.81 1.89
N ALA A 119 5.40 -5.63 2.25
CA ALA A 119 4.99 -6.78 1.44
C ALA A 119 3.46 -6.86 1.28
N PHE A 120 3.02 -6.83 0.03
CA PHE A 120 1.64 -6.99 -0.38
C PHE A 120 1.57 -7.97 -1.57
N PRO A 121 1.84 -9.26 -1.34
CA PRO A 121 2.07 -10.24 -2.40
C PRO A 121 0.87 -10.46 -3.32
N ASN A 122 -0.35 -10.24 -2.82
CA ASN A 122 -1.60 -10.43 -3.57
C ASN A 122 -2.24 -9.11 -4.00
N LEU A 123 -1.62 -7.96 -3.70
CA LEU A 123 -2.15 -6.66 -4.10
C LEU A 123 -2.07 -6.55 -5.60
N SER A 124 -3.24 -6.39 -6.23
CA SER A 124 -3.36 -6.33 -7.68
C SER A 124 -3.67 -4.92 -8.18
N HIS A 125 -4.39 -4.14 -7.39
CA HIS A 125 -4.82 -2.80 -7.76
C HIS A 125 -4.65 -1.85 -6.58
N SER A 126 -4.06 -0.70 -6.84
CA SER A 126 -4.06 0.43 -5.91
C SER A 126 -4.42 1.72 -6.63
N PHE A 127 -5.03 2.67 -5.94
CA PHE A 127 -5.10 4.03 -6.47
C PHE A 127 -3.73 4.71 -6.41
N ALA A 128 -3.09 4.72 -5.23
CA ALA A 128 -1.75 5.25 -5.03
C ALA A 128 -0.88 4.31 -4.18
N VAL A 129 0.42 4.30 -4.43
CA VAL A 129 1.46 3.65 -3.62
C VAL A 129 2.59 4.64 -3.45
N ILE A 130 2.80 5.10 -2.21
CA ILE A 130 3.81 6.08 -1.85
C ILE A 130 4.64 5.50 -0.71
N ILE A 131 5.93 5.33 -0.98
CA ILE A 131 6.91 4.76 -0.05
C ILE A 131 8.07 5.74 0.05
N GLU A 132 8.32 6.29 1.24
CA GLU A 132 9.36 7.32 1.42
C GLU A 132 9.96 7.34 2.83
N GLY A 133 11.20 7.81 3.00
CA GLY A 133 11.76 7.98 4.34
C GLY A 133 11.86 6.70 5.18
N LEU A 134 12.05 5.54 4.51
CA LEU A 134 12.30 4.25 5.15
C LEU A 134 13.81 4.06 5.44
N GLY A 135 14.14 2.93 6.08
CA GLY A 135 15.51 2.55 6.43
C GLY A 135 16.40 2.20 5.24
N GLU A 136 17.56 1.61 5.54
CA GLU A 136 18.49 1.10 4.52
C GLU A 136 18.14 -0.35 4.13
N HIS A 137 18.33 -0.71 2.86
CA HIS A 137 18.14 -2.07 2.34
C HIS A 137 16.70 -2.59 2.47
N VAL A 138 15.72 -1.72 2.25
CA VAL A 138 14.30 -2.09 2.30
C VAL A 138 13.95 -3.04 1.16
N VAL A 139 13.24 -4.12 1.51
CA VAL A 139 12.64 -5.04 0.55
C VAL A 139 11.18 -4.65 0.30
N LEU A 140 10.87 -4.29 -0.94
CA LEU A 140 9.50 -4.03 -1.40
C LEU A 140 9.01 -5.22 -2.22
N ASP A 141 7.89 -5.83 -1.80
CA ASP A 141 7.34 -7.04 -2.41
C ASP A 141 5.89 -6.82 -2.89
N PHE A 142 5.75 -6.57 -4.20
CA PHE A 142 4.49 -6.30 -4.90
C PHE A 142 4.33 -7.13 -6.20
N PRO A 143 4.55 -8.46 -6.17
CA PRO A 143 4.63 -9.30 -7.36
C PRO A 143 3.33 -9.38 -8.16
N SER A 144 2.19 -9.18 -7.49
CA SER A 144 0.87 -9.23 -8.13
C SER A 144 0.35 -7.88 -8.59
N LEU A 145 1.08 -6.78 -8.35
CA LEU A 145 0.57 -5.44 -8.62
C LEU A 145 0.44 -5.22 -10.13
N VAL A 146 -0.81 -5.17 -10.60
CA VAL A 146 -1.16 -5.04 -12.02
C VAL A 146 -1.36 -3.59 -12.41
N SER A 147 -1.98 -2.78 -11.56
CA SER A 147 -2.28 -1.38 -11.89
C SER A 147 -2.18 -0.45 -10.69
N VAL A 148 -1.65 0.74 -10.94
CA VAL A 148 -1.72 1.91 -10.06
C VAL A 148 -2.38 3.04 -10.85
N ASN A 149 -3.41 3.69 -10.29
CA ASN A 149 -4.22 4.65 -11.05
C ASN A 149 -3.72 6.10 -10.99
N ASP A 150 -3.02 6.49 -9.91
CA ASP A 150 -2.67 7.88 -9.61
C ASP A 150 -1.18 8.10 -9.35
N SER A 151 -0.58 7.41 -8.38
CA SER A 151 0.82 7.68 -8.04
C SER A 151 1.55 6.43 -7.58
N LEU A 152 2.78 6.23 -8.08
CA LEU A 152 3.71 5.21 -7.62
C LEU A 152 5.03 5.87 -7.23
N THR A 153 5.12 6.37 -6.00
CA THR A 153 6.32 7.05 -5.52
C THR A 153 7.13 6.12 -4.61
N VAL A 154 8.43 5.97 -4.87
CA VAL A 154 9.30 5.07 -4.10
C VAL A 154 10.65 5.74 -3.84
N SER A 155 10.75 6.58 -2.81
CA SER A 155 11.96 7.33 -2.49
C SER A 155 12.71 6.75 -1.28
N GLY A 156 14.04 6.87 -1.26
CA GLY A 156 14.90 6.43 -0.15
C GLY A 156 15.99 5.42 -0.53
N ASN A 157 16.61 4.81 0.49
CA ASN A 157 17.72 3.86 0.31
C ASN A 157 17.21 2.44 0.02
N ILE A 158 16.64 2.27 -1.16
CA ILE A 158 15.98 1.04 -1.59
C ILE A 158 16.92 0.29 -2.53
N SER A 159 17.28 -0.94 -2.17
CA SER A 159 18.28 -1.72 -2.91
C SER A 159 17.78 -2.27 -4.24
N SER A 160 16.48 -2.55 -4.36
CA SER A 160 15.84 -3.06 -5.57
C SER A 160 14.33 -3.00 -5.44
N VAL A 161 13.64 -2.70 -6.54
CA VAL A 161 12.19 -2.81 -6.63
C VAL A 161 11.82 -3.51 -7.92
N ASP A 162 10.99 -4.54 -7.82
CA ASP A 162 10.48 -5.28 -8.98
C ASP A 162 8.96 -5.25 -8.99
N PHE A 163 8.39 -4.85 -10.12
CA PHE A 163 6.95 -4.82 -10.36
C PHE A 163 6.64 -5.68 -11.61
N PRO A 164 6.70 -7.01 -11.48
CA PRO A 164 6.76 -7.89 -12.63
C PRO A 164 5.47 -7.91 -13.46
N LEU A 165 4.32 -7.62 -12.86
CA LEU A 165 3.01 -7.63 -13.51
C LEU A 165 2.42 -6.24 -13.73
N LEU A 166 3.14 -5.17 -13.39
CA LEU A 166 2.60 -3.81 -13.48
C LEU A 166 2.42 -3.42 -14.94
N THR A 167 1.18 -3.13 -15.29
CA THR A 167 0.70 -2.78 -16.63
C THR A 167 -0.12 -1.50 -16.55
N GLY A 168 -0.03 -0.65 -17.57
CA GLY A 168 -0.76 0.60 -17.64
C GLY A 168 0.11 1.77 -18.11
N PRO A 169 -0.51 2.93 -18.41
CA PRO A 169 0.23 4.14 -18.72
C PRO A 169 0.93 4.64 -17.45
N LEU A 170 2.22 4.34 -17.32
CA LEU A 170 3.07 4.92 -16.29
C LEU A 170 3.74 6.18 -16.88
N ASP A 171 3.52 7.32 -16.24
CA ASP A 171 4.30 8.53 -16.49
C ASP A 171 5.49 8.55 -15.52
N PHE A 172 6.69 8.70 -16.08
CA PHE A 172 7.95 8.63 -15.35
C PHE A 172 8.49 10.03 -15.15
N ALA A 173 8.60 10.45 -13.89
CA ALA A 173 9.40 11.60 -13.52
C ALA A 173 10.31 11.18 -12.38
N THR A 174 11.62 11.21 -12.60
CA THR A 174 12.65 10.97 -11.58
C THR A 174 13.01 12.29 -10.89
N TYR A 175 12.87 12.36 -9.58
CA TYR A 175 13.20 13.51 -8.75
C TYR A 175 14.19 13.07 -7.67
N GLY A 176 15.42 13.60 -7.74
CA GLY A 176 16.54 13.16 -6.90
C GLY A 176 17.08 11.78 -7.29
N ASP A 177 18.26 11.43 -6.79
CA ASP A 177 18.99 10.20 -7.16
C ASP A 177 18.39 8.90 -6.55
N GLY A 178 17.06 8.78 -6.48
CA GLY A 178 16.28 7.59 -6.11
C GLY A 178 14.91 7.63 -6.80
N VAL A 179 14.36 6.49 -7.23
CA VAL A 179 13.30 6.51 -8.26
C VAL A 179 11.92 6.99 -7.79
N SER A 180 11.45 8.08 -8.38
CA SER A 180 10.03 8.47 -8.38
C SER A 180 9.30 8.05 -9.67
N ILE A 181 8.01 7.71 -9.59
CA ILE A 181 7.09 7.54 -10.73
C ILE A 181 5.82 8.36 -10.46
N ASN A 182 5.63 9.41 -11.25
CA ASN A 182 4.64 10.48 -11.05
C ASN A 182 3.56 10.38 -12.14
N MET A 183 2.28 10.21 -11.81
CA MET A 183 1.19 10.46 -12.75
C MET A 183 0.55 11.84 -12.46
N SER A 184 1.04 12.86 -13.17
CA SER A 184 0.48 14.22 -13.32
C SER A 184 0.30 15.16 -12.10
N THR A 185 1.03 16.28 -12.21
CA THR A 185 0.84 17.66 -11.68
C THR A 185 1.17 18.00 -10.20
N GLY A 186 2.47 18.21 -9.96
CA GLY A 186 3.00 19.46 -9.35
C GLY A 186 3.30 19.48 -7.85
N GLN A 187 4.60 19.55 -7.48
CA GLN A 187 5.27 20.62 -6.71
C GLN A 187 6.69 20.16 -6.23
N PRO A 188 7.74 21.01 -6.16
CA PRO A 188 9.15 20.57 -6.03
C PRO A 188 9.65 20.49 -4.57
N GLY A 189 10.61 19.59 -4.31
CA GLY A 189 11.32 19.54 -3.03
C GLY A 189 12.64 18.74 -3.00
N GLY A 190 13.76 19.45 -2.95
CA GLY A 190 14.95 19.16 -2.11
C GLY A 190 16.00 18.14 -2.57
N ASP A 191 17.16 18.63 -3.00
CA ASP A 191 18.34 17.84 -3.40
C ASP A 191 19.02 17.10 -2.23
N LYS A 192 19.09 15.78 -2.30
CA LYS A 192 20.06 14.93 -1.58
C LYS A 192 20.55 13.81 -2.50
N GLU A 193 21.87 13.59 -2.52
CA GLU A 193 22.59 12.63 -3.37
C GLU A 193 22.53 11.22 -2.75
N TYR A 194 22.09 10.21 -3.51
CA TYR A 194 21.86 8.82 -3.07
C TYR A 194 22.33 7.80 -4.15
N PRO A 195 22.60 6.53 -3.80
CA PRO A 195 23.15 5.54 -4.74
C PRO A 195 22.14 5.07 -5.80
N LEU A 196 22.65 4.67 -6.98
CA LEU A 196 21.87 4.18 -8.13
C LEU A 196 20.98 2.98 -7.78
N VAL A 197 19.68 3.09 -8.06
CA VAL A 197 18.68 2.02 -7.87
C VAL A 197 18.51 1.20 -9.15
N ASN A 198 18.46 -0.13 -9.04
CA ASN A 198 18.12 -1.02 -10.16
C ASN A 198 16.61 -1.31 -10.16
N ILE A 199 15.90 -0.94 -11.23
CA ILE A 199 14.45 -1.09 -11.33
C ILE A 199 14.07 -1.76 -12.64
N THR A 200 13.16 -2.73 -12.56
CA THR A 200 12.69 -3.51 -13.70
C THR A 200 11.16 -3.49 -13.82
N PHE A 201 10.68 -3.25 -15.04
CA PHE A 201 9.25 -3.31 -15.41
C PHE A 201 9.06 -4.24 -16.61
N PRO A 202 9.20 -5.56 -16.43
CA PRO A 202 9.25 -6.50 -17.56
C PRO A 202 7.95 -6.58 -18.38
N SER A 203 6.81 -6.21 -17.79
CA SER A 203 5.49 -6.30 -18.44
C SER A 203 4.93 -4.95 -18.92
N LEU A 204 5.70 -3.87 -18.84
CA LEU A 204 5.20 -2.53 -19.15
C LEU A 204 5.09 -2.30 -20.67
N GLU A 205 3.86 -2.16 -21.17
CA GLU A 205 3.61 -1.99 -22.61
C GLU A 205 3.93 -0.57 -23.14
N LYS A 206 3.86 0.46 -22.28
CA LYS A 206 4.15 1.86 -22.61
C LYS A 206 4.71 2.61 -21.40
N ALA A 207 5.90 3.20 -21.58
CA ALA A 207 6.49 4.15 -20.65
C ALA A 207 6.60 5.52 -21.33
N SER A 208 6.01 6.54 -20.73
CA SER A 208 6.25 7.94 -21.14
C SER A 208 7.16 8.57 -20.11
N ALA A 209 8.37 8.98 -20.51
CA ALA A 209 9.27 9.75 -19.66
C ALA A 209 9.14 11.23 -20.05
N HIS A 210 8.61 12.05 -19.14
CA HIS A 210 8.60 13.50 -19.30
C HIS A 210 9.80 14.10 -18.55
N LEU A 211 10.85 14.43 -19.31
CA LEU A 211 11.94 15.28 -18.82
C LEU A 211 11.41 16.71 -18.67
N TYR A 212 11.12 17.13 -17.45
CA TYR A 212 10.90 18.55 -17.16
C TYR A 212 12.27 19.25 -17.15
N ALA A 213 12.54 20.02 -18.19
CA ALA A 213 13.61 21.02 -18.14
C ALA A 213 13.12 22.20 -17.28
N GLU A 214 13.83 22.52 -16.21
CA GLU A 214 13.56 23.73 -15.43
C GLU A 214 13.79 24.99 -16.28
N PRO A 215 13.01 26.07 -16.08
CA PRO A 215 13.29 27.39 -16.66
C PRO A 215 14.52 28.07 -16.05
#